data_AF-A0A7H8QIM5-F1
#
_entry.id   AF-A0A7H8QIM5-F1
#
_cell.length_a   1.000
_cell.length_b   1.000
_cell.length_c   1.000
_cell.angle_alpha   90.00
_cell.angle_beta   90.00
_cell.angle_gamma   90.00
#
_symmetry.space_group_name_H-M   'P 1'
#
loop_
_entity.id
_entity.type
_entity.pdbx_description
1 polymer ?
#
loop_
_entity_poly.entity_id
_entity_poly.type
_entity_poly.pdbx_seq_one_letter_code
_entity_poly.pdbx_strand_id
1 'polypeptide(L)'
;MKGLIASAALYGAVSASLYGESDLNHSCVLQDPVWSCSAKAQPGLVDTCCSETFGGMFLSTQLWNTYTGLESEGQLLPAKSWGLHGLWPDFCNGSYTQYCDFDRQYDPAPAPNTTTGDASGIPVPPYKGPSIETFLHPFGKFDLLSWMNKYWINQHAPSKDLWAHEFSKHATCYSTFDTPCYGPKAVPHSDVVEFFETTIAYFRRHPTYDWLAAAGITPSNKTTYTLDQIQWPLTKASGAVPYLGCTGPRFNETKAGKGSLDAGYTVLSEVYYYFHALGRPQDMKVRPVDADAVGSDTTCAHSRGAVWYYERTKGSEAEV
;
A
#
# COMPACT_ATOMS: atom_id res chain seq x y z
N MET A 1 0.53 1.41 -64.06
CA MET A 1 0.87 1.87 -62.69
C MET A 1 -0.37 1.73 -61.82
N LYS A 2 -0.48 0.62 -61.06
CA LYS A 2 -1.50 0.46 -60.02
C LYS A 2 -0.83 0.87 -58.71
N GLY A 3 -1.24 2.01 -58.15
CA GLY A 3 -0.76 2.45 -56.84
C GLY A 3 -1.41 1.61 -55.74
N LEU A 4 -0.60 0.95 -54.92
CA LEU A 4 -1.06 0.40 -53.65
C LEU A 4 -1.27 1.58 -52.69
N ILE A 5 -2.51 1.78 -52.24
CA ILE A 5 -2.80 2.59 -51.07
C ILE A 5 -2.52 1.68 -49.86
N ALA A 6 -1.41 1.92 -49.18
CA ALA A 6 -1.14 1.31 -47.89
C ALA A 6 -2.02 2.01 -46.84
N SER A 7 -3.10 1.35 -46.43
CA SER A 7 -3.85 1.74 -45.24
C SER A 7 -2.96 1.49 -44.03
N ALA A 8 -2.34 2.53 -43.49
CA ALA A 8 -1.72 2.47 -42.17
C ALA A 8 -2.82 2.27 -41.13
N ALA A 9 -2.92 1.06 -40.58
CA ALA A 9 -3.68 0.83 -39.37
C ALA A 9 -2.99 1.62 -38.25
N LEU A 10 -3.59 2.73 -37.83
CA LEU A 10 -3.30 3.34 -36.55
C LEU A 10 -3.73 2.32 -35.48
N TYR A 11 -2.78 1.51 -35.04
CA TYR A 11 -2.90 0.87 -33.73
C TYR A 11 -2.96 2.01 -32.73
N GLY A 12 -4.17 2.38 -32.29
CA GLY A 12 -4.30 3.20 -31.10
C GLY A 12 -3.54 2.47 -30.01
N ALA A 13 -2.50 3.09 -29.47
CA ALA A 13 -1.87 2.58 -28.27
C ALA A 13 -3.00 2.47 -27.23
N VAL A 14 -3.32 1.24 -26.84
CA VAL A 14 -4.17 1.01 -25.67
C VAL A 14 -3.41 1.68 -24.54
N SER A 15 -3.92 2.82 -24.09
CA SER A 15 -3.28 3.59 -23.04
C SER A 15 -3.70 2.97 -21.72
N ALA A 16 -2.73 2.63 -20.90
CA ALA A 16 -2.89 2.15 -19.54
C ALA A 16 -3.59 3.22 -18.69
N SER A 17 -4.92 3.09 -18.58
CA SER A 17 -5.83 4.12 -18.08
C SER A 17 -7.16 3.51 -17.64
N LEU A 18 -7.68 3.96 -16.51
CA LEU A 18 -8.93 3.48 -15.93
C LEU A 18 -10.17 4.06 -16.63
N TYR A 19 -10.09 5.29 -17.13
CA TYR A 19 -11.24 6.01 -17.71
C TYR A 19 -11.05 6.47 -19.16
N GLY A 20 -9.93 6.11 -19.80
CA GLY A 20 -9.59 6.52 -21.17
C GLY A 20 -9.15 7.97 -21.28
N GLU A 21 -8.41 8.49 -20.29
CA GLU A 21 -7.86 9.84 -20.31
C GLU A 21 -6.98 10.09 -21.54
N SER A 22 -7.03 11.31 -22.07
CA SER A 22 -6.06 11.79 -23.05
C SER A 22 -4.69 11.88 -22.40
N ASP A 23 -3.59 11.79 -23.15
CA ASP A 23 -2.27 12.17 -22.62
C ASP A 23 -2.03 13.69 -22.65
N LEU A 24 -3.07 14.51 -22.74
CA LEU A 24 -2.97 15.96 -22.96
C LEU A 24 -3.85 16.72 -21.96
N ASN A 25 -3.41 17.93 -21.60
CA ASN A 25 -4.20 18.95 -20.90
C ASN A 25 -4.56 18.67 -19.42
N HIS A 26 -3.70 17.97 -18.66
CA HIS A 26 -3.86 17.72 -17.22
C HIS A 26 -3.13 18.75 -16.32
N SER A 27 -3.32 20.04 -16.58
CA SER A 27 -2.70 21.09 -15.76
C SER A 27 -3.44 21.28 -14.44
N CYS A 28 -3.14 20.44 -13.44
CA CYS A 28 -3.86 20.39 -12.16
C CYS A 28 -3.85 21.70 -11.35
N VAL A 29 -2.87 22.58 -11.59
CA VAL A 29 -2.83 23.93 -10.99
C VAL A 29 -4.01 24.82 -11.42
N LEU A 30 -4.67 24.51 -12.53
CA LEU A 30 -5.84 25.24 -13.03
C LEU A 30 -7.16 24.70 -12.51
N GLN A 31 -7.14 23.65 -11.70
CA GLN A 31 -8.33 23.01 -11.16
C GLN A 31 -8.42 23.23 -9.65
N ASP A 32 -9.62 23.55 -9.18
CA ASP A 32 -9.89 23.57 -7.75
C ASP A 32 -9.88 22.12 -7.24
N PRO A 33 -8.97 21.73 -6.34
CA PRO A 33 -8.88 20.36 -5.88
C PRO A 33 -10.13 20.00 -5.09
N VAL A 34 -10.64 18.78 -5.30
CA VAL A 34 -11.78 18.25 -4.56
C VAL A 34 -11.34 17.14 -3.61
N TRP A 35 -12.09 16.96 -2.52
CA TRP A 35 -11.87 15.82 -1.65
C TRP A 35 -12.29 14.53 -2.36
N SER A 36 -11.40 13.54 -2.38
CA SER A 36 -11.74 12.17 -2.75
C SER A 36 -12.89 11.66 -1.87
N CYS A 37 -13.72 10.78 -2.42
CA CYS A 37 -14.99 10.34 -1.81
C CYS A 37 -16.04 11.44 -1.55
N SER A 38 -15.86 12.65 -2.08
CA SER A 38 -16.93 13.64 -2.13
C SER A 38 -17.83 13.45 -3.35
N ALA A 39 -19.03 14.02 -3.32
CA ALA A 39 -19.94 14.01 -4.47
C ALA A 39 -19.35 14.65 -5.76
N LYS A 40 -18.28 15.44 -5.64
CA LYS A 40 -17.59 16.04 -6.79
C LYS A 40 -16.48 15.15 -7.37
N ALA A 41 -15.94 14.22 -6.59
CA ALA A 41 -14.87 13.32 -7.02
C ALA A 41 -15.44 12.15 -7.83
N GLN A 42 -15.95 12.47 -9.03
CA GLN A 42 -16.50 11.50 -9.97
C GLN A 42 -15.89 11.71 -11.35
N PRO A 43 -15.63 10.62 -12.11
CA PRO A 43 -15.22 10.73 -13.50
C PRO A 43 -16.22 11.57 -14.30
N GLY A 44 -15.72 12.49 -15.11
CA GLY A 44 -16.55 13.40 -15.92
C GLY A 44 -17.01 14.68 -15.21
N LEU A 45 -16.88 14.78 -13.87
CA LEU A 45 -17.07 16.03 -13.13
C LEU A 45 -15.75 16.75 -12.81
N VAL A 46 -14.67 15.98 -12.71
CA VAL A 46 -13.30 16.45 -12.50
C VAL A 46 -12.36 15.75 -13.45
N ASP A 47 -11.16 16.29 -13.61
CA ASP A 47 -10.06 15.59 -14.23
C ASP A 47 -9.48 14.57 -13.25
N THR A 48 -9.55 13.31 -13.63
CA THR A 48 -9.15 12.13 -12.85
C THR A 48 -7.64 12.05 -12.64
N CYS A 49 -6.85 12.73 -13.48
CA CYS A 49 -5.42 12.94 -13.25
C CYS A 49 -5.13 13.94 -12.13
N CYS A 50 -6.10 14.80 -11.78
CA CYS A 50 -5.94 15.88 -10.81
C CYS A 50 -6.73 15.67 -9.52
N SER A 51 -7.58 14.64 -9.46
CA SER A 51 -8.34 14.27 -8.28
C SER A 51 -8.60 12.77 -8.31
N GLU A 52 -8.30 12.06 -7.22
CA GLU A 52 -8.54 10.63 -7.17
C GLU A 52 -10.05 10.32 -7.14
N THR A 53 -10.53 9.60 -8.16
CA THR A 53 -11.95 9.27 -8.31
C THR A 53 -12.26 7.78 -8.32
N PHE A 54 -11.24 6.91 -8.34
CA PHE A 54 -11.43 5.47 -8.36
C PHE A 54 -11.31 4.92 -6.94
N GLY A 55 -10.12 5.02 -6.36
CA GLY A 55 -9.77 4.59 -5.01
C GLY A 55 -9.79 5.73 -4.00
N GLY A 56 -10.95 6.37 -3.84
CA GLY A 56 -11.01 7.66 -3.13
C GLY A 56 -10.72 7.61 -1.62
N MET A 57 -10.74 6.43 -1.00
CA MET A 57 -10.22 6.23 0.34
C MET A 57 -8.95 5.40 0.21
N PHE A 58 -7.88 5.75 0.90
CA PHE A 58 -6.65 4.96 0.76
C PHE A 58 -5.89 4.80 2.06
N LEU A 59 -5.07 3.75 2.12
CA LEU A 59 -4.42 3.28 3.31
C LEU A 59 -2.91 3.34 3.15
N SER A 60 -2.19 3.94 4.10
CA SER A 60 -0.76 3.67 4.29
C SER A 60 -0.60 2.52 5.25
N THR A 61 -0.03 1.41 4.78
CA THR A 61 0.03 0.15 5.51
C THR A 61 1.46 -0.19 5.92
N GLN A 62 1.62 -0.77 7.11
CA GLN A 62 2.93 -1.12 7.67
C GLN A 62 2.90 -2.52 8.29
N LEU A 63 4.05 -3.18 8.29
CA LEU A 63 4.26 -4.53 8.80
C LEU A 63 5.22 -4.55 9.99
N TRP A 64 4.90 -5.38 10.97
CA TRP A 64 5.83 -5.81 12.02
C TRP A 64 6.17 -7.29 11.85
N ASN A 65 7.15 -7.56 11.00
CA ASN A 65 7.77 -8.87 10.88
C ASN A 65 8.86 -9.03 11.95
N THR A 66 9.01 -10.23 12.50
CA THR A 66 10.09 -10.57 13.43
C THR A 66 11.30 -11.21 12.74
N TYR A 67 11.14 -11.68 11.51
CA TYR A 67 12.18 -12.28 10.68
C TYR A 67 11.77 -12.20 9.20
N THR A 68 12.73 -12.35 8.28
CA THR A 68 12.50 -12.30 6.82
C THR A 68 12.45 -13.69 6.20
N GLY A 69 13.14 -14.68 6.77
CA GLY A 69 13.33 -15.99 6.14
C GLY A 69 14.37 -15.99 5.01
N LEU A 70 14.98 -14.83 4.74
CA LEU A 70 16.04 -14.61 3.76
C LEU A 70 17.24 -13.88 4.40
N GLU A 71 17.42 -14.03 5.72
CA GLU A 71 18.54 -13.42 6.45
C GLU A 71 19.90 -13.86 5.89
N SER A 72 20.01 -15.11 5.43
CA SER A 72 21.22 -15.64 4.79
C SER A 72 21.56 -14.97 3.46
N GLU A 73 20.58 -14.32 2.83
CA GLU A 73 20.73 -13.56 1.59
C GLU A 73 20.95 -12.05 1.86
N GLY A 74 21.02 -11.65 3.13
CA GLY A 74 21.22 -10.26 3.54
C GLY A 74 19.95 -9.41 3.55
N GLN A 75 18.77 -10.01 3.32
CA GLN A 75 17.49 -9.32 3.49
C GLN A 75 17.17 -9.25 4.98
N LEU A 76 17.36 -8.07 5.56
CA LEU A 76 17.22 -7.81 7.00
C LEU A 76 16.17 -6.73 7.25
N LEU A 77 15.58 -6.75 8.45
CA LEU A 77 14.54 -5.82 8.85
C LEU A 77 15.14 -4.54 9.46
N PRO A 78 14.48 -3.38 9.31
CA PRO A 78 15.02 -2.11 9.81
C PRO A 78 14.90 -2.01 11.33
N ALA A 79 16.02 -1.98 12.05
CA ALA A 79 16.03 -1.84 13.50
C ALA A 79 15.21 -0.63 13.97
N LYS A 80 14.43 -0.79 15.04
CA LYS A 80 13.59 0.28 15.64
C LYS A 80 12.65 0.97 14.65
N SER A 81 12.15 0.23 13.66
CA SER A 81 11.20 0.73 12.69
C SER A 81 10.24 -0.39 12.30
N TRP A 82 8.98 -0.04 12.05
CA TRP A 82 8.11 -0.90 11.27
C TRP A 82 8.60 -0.95 9.82
N GLY A 83 8.22 -1.99 9.08
CA GLY A 83 8.43 -2.07 7.64
C GLY A 83 7.27 -1.43 6.88
N LEU A 84 7.55 -0.88 5.71
CA LEU A 84 6.53 -0.44 4.77
C LEU A 84 5.84 -1.68 4.16
N HIS A 85 4.51 -1.67 4.11
CA HIS A 85 3.73 -2.69 3.37
C HIS A 85 3.28 -2.13 2.03
N GLY A 86 2.48 -1.05 2.02
CA GLY A 86 2.01 -0.45 0.78
C GLY A 86 1.18 0.83 0.95
N LEU A 87 0.59 1.25 -0.17
CA LEU A 87 -0.35 2.37 -0.26
C LEU A 87 -1.58 1.95 -1.08
N TRP A 88 -2.67 1.60 -0.40
CA TRP A 88 -3.77 0.85 -1.03
C TRP A 88 -4.99 1.72 -1.30
N PRO A 89 -5.49 1.78 -2.54
CA PRO A 89 -6.74 2.44 -2.86
C PRO A 89 -7.94 1.53 -2.58
N ASP A 90 -8.79 1.97 -1.68
CA ASP A 90 -10.10 1.40 -1.40
C ASP A 90 -11.20 2.27 -2.01
N PHE A 91 -12.32 1.64 -2.30
CA PHE A 91 -13.55 2.38 -2.55
C PHE A 91 -14.03 3.07 -1.27
N CYS A 92 -14.81 4.14 -1.45
CA CYS A 92 -15.31 4.97 -0.34
C CYS A 92 -16.22 4.25 0.66
N ASN A 93 -16.65 3.03 0.36
CA ASN A 93 -17.45 2.18 1.24
C ASN A 93 -16.62 1.13 2.01
N GLY A 94 -15.28 1.13 1.87
CA GLY A 94 -14.37 0.17 2.50
C GLY A 94 -14.19 -1.15 1.76
N SER A 95 -14.92 -1.37 0.66
CA SER A 95 -14.56 -2.44 -0.29
C SER A 95 -13.36 -2.00 -1.14
N TYR A 96 -12.67 -2.95 -1.77
CA TYR A 96 -11.51 -2.66 -2.60
C TYR A 96 -11.58 -3.45 -3.91
N THR A 97 -10.71 -3.05 -4.83
CA THR A 97 -10.45 -3.75 -6.10
C THR A 97 -8.95 -3.95 -6.24
N GLN A 98 -8.54 -4.78 -7.19
CA GLN A 98 -7.15 -5.13 -7.38
C GLN A 98 -6.81 -5.42 -8.83
N TYR A 99 -5.55 -5.17 -9.21
CA TYR A 99 -5.02 -5.41 -10.56
C TYR A 99 -5.88 -4.73 -11.65
N CYS A 100 -6.07 -3.42 -11.52
CA CYS A 100 -7.02 -2.68 -12.35
C CYS A 100 -6.52 -2.36 -13.77
N ASP A 101 -5.24 -2.59 -14.03
CA ASP A 101 -4.60 -2.36 -15.33
C ASP A 101 -3.58 -3.47 -15.64
N PHE A 102 -3.86 -4.28 -16.66
CA PHE A 102 -3.00 -5.40 -17.04
C PHE A 102 -1.81 -5.00 -17.90
N ASP A 103 -1.86 -3.82 -18.55
CA ASP A 103 -0.73 -3.30 -19.33
C ASP A 103 0.39 -2.79 -18.41
N ARG A 104 0.07 -2.56 -17.13
CA ARG A 104 0.97 -2.16 -16.05
C ARG A 104 1.12 -3.19 -14.93
N GLN A 105 0.82 -4.45 -15.23
CA GLN A 105 1.01 -5.56 -14.31
C GLN A 105 2.47 -6.06 -14.40
N TYR A 106 3.18 -6.03 -13.28
CA TYR A 106 4.58 -6.45 -13.13
C TYR A 106 4.79 -7.55 -12.06
N ASP A 107 3.73 -8.00 -11.39
CA ASP A 107 3.78 -8.96 -10.29
C ASP A 107 4.07 -10.39 -10.82
N PRO A 108 5.21 -11.00 -10.43
CA PRO A 108 5.61 -12.32 -10.90
C PRO A 108 4.82 -13.46 -10.23
N ALA A 109 4.10 -13.20 -9.13
CA ALA A 109 3.32 -14.18 -8.40
C ALA A 109 2.01 -13.59 -7.84
N PRO A 110 1.02 -13.25 -8.70
CA PRO A 110 -0.22 -12.62 -8.28
C PRO A 110 -0.96 -13.37 -7.17
N ALA A 111 -1.28 -12.67 -6.08
CA ALA A 111 -1.91 -13.24 -4.89
C ALA A 111 -2.89 -12.27 -4.19
N PRO A 112 -4.21 -12.52 -4.24
CA PRO A 112 -4.90 -13.51 -5.07
C PRO A 112 -4.65 -13.31 -6.57
N ASN A 113 -4.80 -14.35 -7.38
CA ASN A 113 -4.51 -14.31 -8.81
C ASN A 113 -5.73 -13.95 -9.70
N THR A 114 -6.70 -13.23 -9.15
CA THR A 114 -7.88 -12.74 -9.89
C THR A 114 -8.19 -11.28 -9.49
N THR A 115 -8.90 -10.52 -10.33
CA THR A 115 -9.21 -9.09 -10.06
C THR A 115 -10.19 -8.85 -8.90
N THR A 116 -10.89 -9.89 -8.42
CA THR A 116 -11.86 -9.80 -7.30
C THR A 116 -11.41 -10.55 -6.06
N GLY A 117 -10.27 -11.24 -6.11
CA GLY A 117 -9.81 -12.10 -5.03
C GLY A 117 -10.47 -13.48 -4.97
N ASP A 118 -11.46 -13.75 -5.82
CA ASP A 118 -12.18 -15.02 -5.89
C ASP A 118 -12.37 -15.51 -7.34
N ALA A 119 -13.08 -16.62 -7.51
CA ALA A 119 -13.30 -17.26 -8.81
C ALA A 119 -14.15 -16.44 -9.79
N SER A 120 -14.79 -15.35 -9.35
CA SER A 120 -15.57 -14.47 -10.22
C SER A 120 -14.72 -13.44 -10.98
N GLY A 121 -13.50 -13.21 -10.52
CA GLY A 121 -12.58 -12.22 -11.10
C GLY A 121 -11.86 -12.72 -12.34
N ILE A 122 -11.30 -11.76 -13.09
CA ILE A 122 -10.48 -12.06 -14.27
C ILE A 122 -9.12 -12.59 -13.78
N PRO A 123 -8.63 -13.73 -14.28
CA PRO A 123 -7.31 -14.23 -13.93
C PRO A 123 -6.19 -13.25 -14.27
N VAL A 124 -5.31 -13.01 -13.31
CA VAL A 124 -4.13 -12.16 -13.45
C VAL A 124 -2.93 -13.03 -13.80
N PRO A 125 -2.38 -12.93 -15.02
CA PRO A 125 -1.25 -13.76 -15.42
C PRO A 125 0.03 -13.33 -14.69
N PRO A 126 0.90 -14.28 -14.28
CA PRO A 126 2.21 -13.97 -13.75
C PRO A 126 3.08 -13.19 -14.74
N TYR A 127 3.70 -12.11 -14.27
CA TYR A 127 4.65 -11.34 -15.05
C TYR A 127 5.96 -12.10 -15.26
N LYS A 128 6.54 -11.98 -16.46
CA LYS A 128 7.81 -12.66 -16.84
C LYS A 128 8.89 -11.70 -17.34
N GLY A 129 8.65 -10.39 -17.25
CA GLY A 129 9.59 -9.37 -17.69
C GLY A 129 10.63 -9.02 -16.61
N PRO A 130 11.37 -7.92 -16.80
CA PRO A 130 12.37 -7.46 -15.84
C PRO A 130 11.76 -7.01 -14.50
N SER A 131 12.49 -7.13 -13.39
CA SER A 131 11.97 -6.72 -12.07
C SER A 131 11.80 -5.21 -11.96
N ILE A 132 10.87 -4.77 -11.11
CA ILE A 132 10.44 -3.37 -10.98
C ILE A 132 11.58 -2.41 -10.60
N GLU A 133 12.56 -2.90 -9.86
CA GLU A 133 13.80 -2.18 -9.52
C GLU A 133 14.59 -1.73 -10.75
N THR A 134 14.53 -2.48 -11.87
CA THR A 134 15.19 -2.07 -13.12
C THR A 134 14.54 -0.83 -13.75
N PHE A 135 13.27 -0.55 -13.44
CA PHE A 135 12.55 0.63 -13.95
C PHE A 135 12.99 1.93 -13.26
N LEU A 136 13.61 1.83 -12.08
CA LEU A 136 14.15 2.98 -11.35
C LEU A 136 15.50 3.44 -11.92
N HIS A 137 16.26 2.56 -12.58
CA HIS A 137 17.61 2.85 -13.05
C HIS A 137 17.69 3.98 -14.09
N PRO A 138 16.81 4.04 -15.12
CA PRO A 138 16.83 5.14 -16.08
C PRO A 138 16.58 6.53 -15.47
N PHE A 139 15.92 6.58 -14.31
CA PHE A 139 15.67 7.81 -13.56
C PHE A 139 16.81 8.15 -12.58
N GLY A 140 17.84 7.31 -12.47
CA GLY A 140 18.95 7.51 -11.53
C GLY A 140 18.56 7.38 -10.05
N LYS A 141 17.42 6.75 -9.75
CA LYS A 141 16.81 6.67 -8.40
C LYS A 141 17.44 5.56 -7.53
N PHE A 142 18.76 5.56 -7.42
CA PHE A 142 19.51 4.54 -6.66
C PHE A 142 19.37 4.72 -5.15
N ASP A 143 19.20 5.96 -4.67
CA ASP A 143 18.93 6.28 -3.27
C ASP A 143 17.54 5.80 -2.84
N LEU A 144 16.53 5.98 -3.70
CA LEU A 144 15.19 5.42 -3.53
C LEU A 144 15.24 3.90 -3.42
N LEU A 145 15.93 3.22 -4.34
CA LEU A 145 16.10 1.77 -4.29
C LEU A 145 16.84 1.31 -3.02
N SER A 146 17.87 2.04 -2.58
CA SER A 146 18.56 1.76 -1.32
C SER A 146 17.63 1.91 -0.12
N TRP A 147 16.76 2.92 -0.13
CA TRP A 147 15.77 3.11 0.92
C TRP A 147 14.75 1.96 0.95
N MET A 148 14.21 1.55 -0.22
CA MET A 148 13.27 0.44 -0.34
C MET A 148 13.88 -0.88 0.15
N ASN A 149 15.13 -1.17 -0.22
CA ASN A 149 15.89 -2.33 0.27
C ASN A 149 16.13 -2.34 1.77
N LYS A 150 15.93 -1.22 2.48
CA LYS A 150 16.08 -1.13 3.94
C LYS A 150 14.75 -1.20 4.67
N TYR A 151 13.70 -0.60 4.12
CA TYR A 151 12.45 -0.36 4.84
C TYR A 151 11.22 -1.08 4.26
N TRP A 152 11.26 -1.55 3.02
CA TRP A 152 10.13 -2.21 2.35
C TRP A 152 10.45 -3.68 2.09
N ILE A 153 10.52 -4.43 3.20
CA ILE A 153 11.09 -5.78 3.24
C ILE A 153 10.00 -6.84 3.19
N ASN A 154 10.13 -7.77 2.24
CA ASN A 154 9.23 -8.90 2.13
C ASN A 154 9.59 -10.03 3.13
N GLN A 155 8.61 -10.88 3.44
CA GLN A 155 8.81 -12.07 4.26
C GLN A 155 8.68 -13.32 3.39
N HIS A 156 9.62 -14.25 3.54
CA HIS A 156 9.73 -15.52 2.81
C HIS A 156 9.94 -15.42 1.29
N ALA A 157 10.10 -14.22 0.76
CA ALA A 157 10.37 -13.97 -0.66
C ALA A 157 11.21 -12.69 -0.85
N PRO A 158 11.86 -12.53 -2.01
CA PRO A 158 12.60 -11.32 -2.34
C PRO A 158 11.74 -10.05 -2.24
N SER A 159 12.34 -8.96 -1.74
CA SER A 159 11.63 -7.68 -1.57
C SER A 159 11.10 -7.09 -2.88
N LYS A 160 11.82 -7.32 -4.00
CA LYS A 160 11.37 -6.92 -5.34
C LYS A 160 10.03 -7.52 -5.76
N ASP A 161 9.71 -8.72 -5.27
CA ASP A 161 8.45 -9.39 -5.61
C ASP A 161 7.29 -8.70 -4.88
N LEU A 162 7.50 -8.26 -3.63
CA LEU A 162 6.55 -7.41 -2.90
C LEU A 162 6.37 -6.07 -3.61
N TRP A 163 7.44 -5.39 -4.03
CA TRP A 163 7.29 -4.09 -4.70
C TRP A 163 6.49 -4.21 -6.01
N ALA A 164 6.74 -5.29 -6.77
CA ALA A 164 6.00 -5.59 -7.98
C ALA A 164 4.52 -5.90 -7.67
N HIS A 165 4.25 -6.65 -6.61
CA HIS A 165 2.91 -6.92 -6.08
C HIS A 165 2.17 -5.62 -5.75
N GLU A 166 2.77 -4.79 -4.91
CA GLU A 166 2.18 -3.55 -4.42
C GLU A 166 1.85 -2.59 -5.56
N PHE A 167 2.75 -2.43 -6.52
CA PHE A 167 2.46 -1.61 -7.70
C PHE A 167 1.32 -2.22 -8.53
N SER A 168 1.47 -3.49 -8.93
CA SER A 168 0.54 -4.11 -9.88
C SER A 168 -0.87 -4.26 -9.33
N LYS A 169 -0.99 -4.58 -8.04
CA LYS A 169 -2.25 -4.84 -7.38
C LYS A 169 -2.95 -3.55 -6.94
N HIS A 170 -2.19 -2.59 -6.45
CA HIS A 170 -2.73 -1.39 -5.80
C HIS A 170 -2.49 -0.10 -6.59
N ALA A 171 -1.26 0.17 -7.05
CA ALA A 171 -0.97 1.42 -7.79
C ALA A 171 -1.81 1.57 -9.06
N THR A 172 -2.04 0.46 -9.78
CA THR A 172 -2.87 0.42 -10.99
C THR A 172 -4.33 0.78 -10.76
N CYS A 173 -4.78 0.80 -9.50
CA CYS A 173 -6.14 1.13 -9.09
C CYS A 173 -6.28 2.58 -8.57
N TYR A 174 -5.29 3.44 -8.82
CA TYR A 174 -5.43 4.89 -8.67
C TYR A 174 -5.55 5.54 -10.05
N SER A 175 -6.59 6.34 -10.22
CA SER A 175 -6.75 7.16 -11.43
C SER A 175 -5.63 8.19 -11.60
N THR A 176 -5.16 8.75 -10.50
CA THR A 176 -4.12 9.78 -10.50
C THR A 176 -2.72 9.28 -10.88
N PHE A 177 -2.51 7.96 -10.94
CA PHE A 177 -1.27 7.34 -11.41
C PHE A 177 -1.36 6.79 -12.84
N ASP A 178 -2.46 7.04 -13.55
CA ASP A 178 -2.58 6.57 -14.93
C ASP A 178 -1.56 7.23 -15.86
N THR A 179 -1.05 6.45 -16.81
CA THR A 179 0.07 6.90 -17.66
C THR A 179 -0.23 8.15 -18.50
N PRO A 180 -1.48 8.38 -19.00
CA PRO A 180 -1.80 9.63 -19.71
C PRO A 180 -1.60 10.89 -18.86
N CYS A 181 -1.70 10.79 -17.53
CA CYS A 181 -1.54 11.92 -16.61
C CYS A 181 -0.13 12.54 -16.65
N TYR A 182 0.88 11.80 -17.10
CA TYR A 182 2.27 12.26 -17.20
C TYR A 182 2.59 12.95 -18.54
N GLY A 183 1.68 12.86 -19.52
CA GLY A 183 1.78 13.52 -20.81
C GLY A 183 2.59 12.79 -21.88
N PRO A 184 2.61 13.30 -23.14
CA PRO A 184 3.12 12.58 -24.31
C PRO A 184 4.66 12.44 -24.33
N LYS A 185 5.34 13.12 -23.40
CA LYS A 185 6.80 13.13 -23.26
C LYS A 185 7.27 12.42 -21.98
N ALA A 186 6.35 11.77 -21.27
CA ALA A 186 6.68 11.01 -20.08
C ALA A 186 7.70 9.93 -20.41
N VAL A 187 8.69 9.78 -19.53
CA VAL A 187 9.61 8.65 -19.61
C VAL A 187 8.82 7.40 -19.19
N PRO A 188 8.96 6.25 -19.88
CA PRO A 188 8.31 5.01 -19.47
C PRO A 188 8.55 4.71 -17.99
N HIS A 189 7.51 4.27 -17.28
CA HIS A 189 7.53 3.98 -15.84
C HIS A 189 7.68 5.21 -14.91
N SER A 190 7.34 6.42 -15.39
CA SER A 190 7.26 7.61 -14.52
C SER A 190 6.27 7.41 -13.37
N ASP A 191 5.18 6.69 -13.63
CA ASP A 191 4.16 6.32 -12.64
C ASP A 191 4.66 5.36 -11.57
N VAL A 192 5.49 4.39 -11.94
CA VAL A 192 6.16 3.49 -11.01
C VAL A 192 7.04 4.27 -10.03
N VAL A 193 7.85 5.21 -10.54
CA VAL A 193 8.72 6.04 -9.70
C VAL A 193 7.89 6.91 -8.75
N GLU A 194 6.90 7.64 -9.27
CA GLU A 194 6.07 8.54 -8.45
C GLU A 194 5.26 7.76 -7.39
N PHE A 195 4.78 6.56 -7.71
CA PHE A 195 4.06 5.70 -6.76
C PHE A 195 4.94 5.31 -5.57
N PHE A 196 6.18 4.88 -5.82
CA PHE A 196 7.09 4.51 -4.74
C PHE A 196 7.49 5.72 -3.89
N GLU A 197 7.79 6.86 -4.50
CA GLU A 197 8.09 8.09 -3.75
C GLU A 197 6.90 8.54 -2.90
N THR A 198 5.69 8.47 -3.44
CA THR A 198 4.45 8.82 -2.74
C THR A 198 4.20 7.87 -1.56
N THR A 199 4.31 6.56 -1.78
CA THR A 199 4.12 5.54 -0.75
C THR A 199 5.10 5.74 0.41
N ILE A 200 6.37 6.04 0.11
CA ILE A 200 7.39 6.33 1.11
C ILE A 200 7.08 7.62 1.87
N ALA A 201 6.57 8.66 1.20
CA ALA A 201 6.18 9.90 1.85
C ALA A 201 5.09 9.67 2.91
N TYR A 202 4.09 8.83 2.62
CA TYR A 202 3.07 8.43 3.60
C TYR A 202 3.63 7.61 4.75
N PHE A 203 4.50 6.63 4.47
CA PHE A 203 5.16 5.85 5.51
C PHE A 203 5.97 6.72 6.47
N ARG A 204 6.78 7.64 5.93
CA ARG A 204 7.63 8.53 6.74
C ARG A 204 6.85 9.51 7.61
N ARG A 205 5.60 9.82 7.25
CA ARG A 205 4.68 10.64 8.06
C ARG A 205 4.15 9.88 9.29
N HIS A 206 4.24 8.54 9.31
CA HIS A 206 3.70 7.69 10.37
C HIS A 206 4.80 6.80 10.99
N PRO A 207 5.72 7.36 11.79
CA PRO A 207 6.76 6.60 12.48
C PRO A 207 6.18 5.77 13.65
N THR A 208 5.45 4.70 13.32
CA THR A 208 4.68 3.87 14.27
C THR A 208 5.54 3.38 15.44
N TYR A 209 6.77 2.93 15.18
CA TYR A 209 7.68 2.49 16.25
C TYR A 209 7.92 3.60 17.28
N ASP A 210 8.22 4.80 16.82
CA ASP A 210 8.57 5.93 17.69
C ASP A 210 7.36 6.39 18.51
N TRP A 211 6.16 6.39 17.93
CA TRP A 211 4.93 6.72 18.64
C TRP A 211 4.60 5.70 19.74
N LEU A 212 4.76 4.41 19.46
CA LEU A 212 4.59 3.36 20.46
C LEU A 212 5.66 3.45 21.54
N ALA A 213 6.93 3.60 21.17
CA ALA A 213 8.04 3.72 22.10
C ALA A 213 7.90 4.93 23.03
N ALA A 214 7.44 6.08 22.52
CA ALA A 214 7.16 7.27 23.31
C ALA A 214 6.02 7.05 24.34
N ALA A 215 5.11 6.11 24.07
CA ALA A 215 4.08 5.67 25.00
C ALA A 215 4.53 4.53 25.94
N GLY A 216 5.79 4.12 25.89
CA GLY A 216 6.33 3.01 26.69
C GLY A 216 5.97 1.63 26.14
N ILE A 217 5.59 1.53 24.87
CA ILE A 217 5.22 0.28 24.19
C ILE A 217 6.37 -0.09 23.25
N THR A 218 7.06 -1.16 23.58
CA THR A 218 8.22 -1.65 22.83
C THR A 218 8.09 -3.14 22.59
N PRO A 219 8.74 -3.67 21.55
CA PRO A 219 8.80 -5.11 21.34
C PRO A 219 9.29 -5.84 22.60
N SER A 220 8.64 -6.95 22.97
CA SER A 220 8.96 -7.74 24.16
C SER A 220 8.54 -9.20 23.99
N ASN A 221 9.43 -10.12 24.35
CA ASN A 221 9.14 -11.55 24.46
C ASN A 221 8.59 -11.96 25.84
N LYS A 222 8.30 -10.98 26.72
CA LYS A 222 7.94 -11.22 28.13
C LYS A 222 6.64 -10.56 28.57
N THR A 223 6.22 -9.52 27.85
CA THR A 223 5.08 -8.68 28.23
C THR A 223 4.11 -8.55 27.06
N THR A 224 2.83 -8.50 27.39
CA THR A 224 1.75 -8.21 26.47
C THR A 224 1.15 -6.85 26.75
N TYR A 225 0.33 -6.38 25.81
CA TYR A 225 -0.41 -5.14 25.87
C TYR A 225 -1.92 -5.42 25.72
N THR A 226 -2.75 -4.47 26.12
CA THR A 226 -4.13 -4.40 25.65
C THR A 226 -4.17 -3.75 24.26
N LEU A 227 -5.22 -4.01 23.49
CA LEU A 227 -5.44 -3.33 22.22
C LEU A 227 -5.42 -1.80 22.38
N ASP A 228 -6.20 -1.28 23.33
CA ASP A 228 -6.30 0.17 23.59
C ASP A 228 -4.95 0.80 23.95
N GLN A 229 -4.06 0.08 24.63
CA GLN A 229 -2.73 0.59 24.95
C GLN A 229 -1.94 0.87 23.67
N ILE A 230 -2.03 -0.02 22.67
CA ILE A 230 -1.34 0.13 21.38
C ILE A 230 -2.06 1.16 20.50
N GLN A 231 -3.39 1.11 20.42
CA GLN A 231 -4.16 1.93 19.48
C GLN A 231 -4.20 3.41 19.88
N TRP A 232 -4.39 3.71 21.17
CA TRP A 232 -4.53 5.07 21.67
C TRP A 232 -3.38 6.03 21.29
N PRO A 233 -2.08 5.70 21.50
CA PRO A 233 -1.00 6.61 21.15
C PRO A 233 -0.90 6.83 19.64
N LEU A 234 -1.27 5.82 18.84
CA LEU A 234 -1.30 5.92 17.39
C LEU A 234 -2.44 6.84 16.94
N THR A 235 -3.66 6.64 17.43
CA THR A 235 -4.82 7.53 17.17
C THR A 235 -4.50 8.99 17.49
N LYS A 236 -3.88 9.22 18.66
CA LYS A 236 -3.50 10.56 19.09
C LYS A 236 -2.49 11.22 18.14
N ALA A 237 -1.56 10.45 17.59
CA ALA A 237 -0.49 10.97 16.74
C ALA A 237 -0.90 11.12 15.27
N SER A 238 -1.68 10.16 14.73
CA SER A 238 -2.19 10.17 13.35
C SER A 238 -3.40 11.09 13.16
N GLY A 239 -4.17 11.32 14.22
CA GLY A 239 -5.39 12.12 14.21
C GLY A 239 -6.68 11.34 13.88
N ALA A 240 -6.60 10.03 13.70
CA ALA A 240 -7.74 9.13 13.50
C ALA A 240 -7.38 7.70 13.95
N VAL A 241 -8.39 6.89 14.28
CA VAL A 241 -8.22 5.51 14.74
C VAL A 241 -7.59 4.67 13.63
N PRO A 242 -6.36 4.14 13.80
CA PRO A 242 -5.78 3.25 12.81
C PRO A 242 -6.35 1.84 12.95
N TYR A 243 -6.30 1.08 11.87
CA TYR A 243 -6.53 -0.35 11.93
C TYR A 243 -5.32 -1.05 12.57
N LEU A 244 -5.56 -2.00 13.48
CA LEU A 244 -4.53 -2.88 14.03
C LEU A 244 -4.80 -4.34 13.65
N GLY A 245 -3.92 -4.90 12.83
CA GLY A 245 -3.97 -6.30 12.41
C GLY A 245 -3.16 -7.17 13.36
N CYS A 246 -3.80 -8.23 13.87
CA CYS A 246 -3.12 -9.31 14.57
C CYS A 246 -3.25 -10.65 13.84
N THR A 247 -2.27 -11.52 14.06
CA THR A 247 -2.18 -12.89 13.58
C THR A 247 -1.89 -13.87 14.74
N GLY A 248 -1.52 -15.11 14.43
CA GLY A 248 -1.20 -16.14 15.41
C GLY A 248 -2.43 -16.89 15.93
N PRO A 249 -2.38 -17.47 17.14
CA PRO A 249 -3.54 -18.14 17.73
C PRO A 249 -4.60 -17.13 18.17
N ARG A 250 -5.88 -17.55 18.15
CA ARG A 250 -6.96 -16.76 18.75
C ARG A 250 -6.85 -16.78 20.26
N PHE A 251 -7.24 -15.70 20.94
CA PHE A 251 -7.04 -15.60 22.39
C PHE A 251 -7.73 -16.72 23.17
N ASN A 252 -8.99 -17.03 22.84
CA ASN A 252 -9.75 -18.13 23.45
C ASN A 252 -9.15 -19.54 23.24
N GLU A 253 -8.26 -19.70 22.25
CA GLU A 253 -7.52 -20.94 21.98
C GLU A 253 -6.20 -21.01 22.78
N THR A 254 -5.75 -19.90 23.37
CA THR A 254 -4.55 -19.87 24.20
C THR A 254 -4.81 -20.38 25.63
N LYS A 255 -3.72 -20.74 26.33
CA LYS A 255 -3.80 -21.08 27.76
C LYS A 255 -4.34 -19.90 28.61
N ALA A 256 -3.98 -18.66 28.26
CA ALA A 256 -4.38 -17.47 29.00
C ALA A 256 -5.86 -17.10 28.77
N GLY A 257 -6.37 -17.32 27.55
CA GLY A 257 -7.75 -17.01 27.19
C GLY A 257 -8.71 -18.19 27.29
N LYS A 258 -8.29 -19.35 27.81
CA LYS A 258 -9.15 -20.52 27.94
C LYS A 258 -10.44 -20.18 28.72
N GLY A 259 -11.58 -20.32 28.05
CA GLY A 259 -12.90 -19.98 28.60
C GLY A 259 -13.38 -18.55 28.33
N SER A 260 -12.55 -17.72 27.69
CA SER A 260 -12.96 -16.42 27.13
C SER A 260 -13.79 -16.61 25.86
N LEU A 261 -14.69 -15.66 25.59
CA LEU A 261 -15.40 -15.55 24.31
C LEU A 261 -14.61 -14.75 23.26
N ASP A 262 -13.47 -14.17 23.66
CA ASP A 262 -12.63 -13.37 22.78
C ASP A 262 -11.85 -14.24 21.80
N ALA A 263 -12.29 -14.20 20.54
CA ALA A 263 -11.71 -14.94 19.43
C ALA A 263 -10.72 -14.12 18.59
N GLY A 264 -10.32 -12.92 19.05
CA GLY A 264 -9.34 -12.08 18.35
C GLY A 264 -7.95 -12.69 18.34
N TYR A 265 -7.14 -12.30 17.35
CA TYR A 265 -5.78 -12.75 17.20
C TYR A 265 -4.83 -12.08 18.20
N THR A 266 -3.71 -12.73 18.51
CA THR A 266 -2.89 -12.37 19.67
C THR A 266 -1.54 -11.76 19.32
N VAL A 267 -1.12 -11.75 18.06
CA VAL A 267 0.22 -11.25 17.67
C VAL A 267 0.07 -10.05 16.75
N LEU A 268 0.46 -8.87 17.22
CA LEU A 268 0.43 -7.64 16.42
C LEU A 268 1.35 -7.78 15.21
N SER A 269 0.81 -7.55 14.01
CA SER A 269 1.53 -7.72 12.75
C SER A 269 1.37 -6.54 11.79
N GLU A 270 0.27 -5.79 11.85
CA GLU A 270 -0.03 -4.75 10.86
C GLU A 270 -0.65 -3.50 11.50
N VAL A 271 -0.39 -2.35 10.89
CA VAL A 271 -1.11 -1.10 11.17
C VAL A 271 -1.43 -0.39 9.86
N TYR A 272 -2.69 0.06 9.72
CA TYR A 272 -3.13 0.85 8.55
C TYR A 272 -3.67 2.21 8.97
N TYR A 273 -3.23 3.26 8.26
CA TYR A 273 -3.69 4.62 8.43
C TYR A 273 -4.50 5.04 7.20
N TYR A 274 -5.75 5.50 7.39
CA TYR A 274 -6.69 5.76 6.30
C TYR A 274 -6.77 7.26 5.99
N PHE A 275 -6.98 7.59 4.73
CA PHE A 275 -7.01 8.96 4.23
C PHE A 275 -8.07 9.19 3.16
N HIS A 276 -8.51 10.44 3.09
CA HIS A 276 -8.99 11.06 1.85
C HIS A 276 -7.99 12.13 1.40
N ALA A 277 -7.76 12.25 0.09
CA ALA A 277 -6.93 13.28 -0.52
C ALA A 277 -7.76 14.47 -0.98
N LEU A 278 -7.17 15.67 -0.92
CA LEU A 278 -7.66 16.87 -1.58
C LEU A 278 -6.89 17.04 -2.89
N GLY A 279 -7.49 16.62 -4.01
CA GLY A 279 -6.80 16.48 -5.29
C GLY A 279 -6.07 15.15 -5.39
N ARG A 280 -4.78 15.18 -5.74
CA ARG A 280 -3.97 13.98 -5.96
C ARG A 280 -3.39 13.42 -4.65
N PRO A 281 -3.43 12.10 -4.41
CA PRO A 281 -2.70 11.46 -3.31
C PRO A 281 -1.21 11.82 -3.27
N GLN A 282 -0.58 12.03 -4.43
CA GLN A 282 0.81 12.45 -4.58
C GLN A 282 1.13 13.79 -3.91
N ASP A 283 0.13 14.68 -3.75
CA ASP A 283 0.33 16.02 -3.21
C ASP A 283 0.34 16.05 -1.66
N MET A 284 0.13 14.92 -0.99
CA MET A 284 0.15 14.76 0.48
C MET A 284 -0.83 15.65 1.26
N LYS A 285 -1.80 16.26 0.56
CA LYS A 285 -2.90 17.05 1.16
C LYS A 285 -4.03 16.11 1.53
N VAL A 286 -3.99 15.60 2.75
CA VAL A 286 -4.95 14.58 3.22
C VAL A 286 -5.63 14.96 4.52
N ARG A 287 -6.79 14.35 4.73
CA ARG A 287 -7.43 14.24 6.04
C ARG A 287 -7.41 12.77 6.47
N PRO A 288 -7.03 12.48 7.73
CA PRO A 288 -7.12 11.12 8.25
C PRO A 288 -8.59 10.70 8.43
N VAL A 289 -8.84 9.40 8.37
CA VAL A 289 -10.16 8.74 8.49
C VAL A 289 -10.05 7.64 9.54
N ASP A 290 -11.07 7.50 10.38
CA ASP A 290 -11.11 6.41 11.36
C ASP A 290 -11.35 5.07 10.64
N ALA A 291 -10.57 4.05 10.99
CA ALA A 291 -10.66 2.72 10.36
C ALA A 291 -12.03 2.05 10.56
N ASP A 292 -12.68 2.30 11.70
CA ASP A 292 -14.02 1.79 12.01
C ASP A 292 -15.16 2.51 11.25
N ALA A 293 -14.87 3.58 10.51
CA ALA A 293 -15.87 4.29 9.70
C ALA A 293 -16.41 3.45 8.54
N VAL A 294 -15.65 2.43 8.10
CA VAL A 294 -15.92 1.62 6.90
C VAL A 294 -15.75 0.11 7.14
N GLY A 295 -15.52 -0.32 8.39
CA GLY A 295 -15.25 -1.71 8.71
C GLY A 295 -14.88 -1.94 10.17
N SER A 296 -14.15 -3.03 10.42
CA SER A 296 -13.52 -3.28 11.73
C SER A 296 -12.21 -2.50 11.81
N ASP A 297 -11.89 -1.91 12.96
CA ASP A 297 -10.60 -1.29 13.25
C ASP A 297 -9.55 -2.30 13.74
N THR A 298 -9.91 -3.57 13.90
CA THR A 298 -8.94 -4.58 14.32
C THR A 298 -9.32 -6.02 13.99
N THR A 299 -8.31 -6.90 13.99
CA THR A 299 -8.47 -8.35 14.13
C THR A 299 -7.90 -8.88 15.45
N CYS A 300 -7.37 -8.01 16.31
CA CYS A 300 -6.74 -8.33 17.57
C CYS A 300 -7.75 -8.69 18.66
N ALA A 301 -7.28 -9.44 19.66
CA ALA A 301 -8.02 -9.71 20.88
C ALA A 301 -8.17 -8.43 21.73
N HIS A 302 -9.35 -8.25 22.32
CA HIS A 302 -9.67 -7.13 23.20
C HIS A 302 -9.37 -7.43 24.68
N SER A 303 -9.17 -8.70 25.02
CA SER A 303 -8.90 -9.14 26.38
C SER A 303 -7.63 -8.50 26.94
N ARG A 304 -7.65 -8.20 28.23
CA ARG A 304 -6.53 -7.51 28.88
C ARG A 304 -5.24 -8.33 28.77
N GLY A 305 -4.20 -7.73 28.18
CA GLY A 305 -2.90 -8.38 28.03
C GLY A 305 -2.91 -9.51 27.00
N ALA A 306 -3.80 -9.47 26.01
CA ALA A 306 -3.89 -10.50 24.98
C ALA A 306 -2.94 -10.26 23.79
N VAL A 307 -2.49 -9.02 23.57
CA VAL A 307 -1.74 -8.65 22.36
C VAL A 307 -0.24 -8.69 22.62
N TRP A 308 0.46 -9.53 21.87
CA TRP A 308 1.91 -9.62 21.82
C TRP A 308 2.46 -8.67 20.77
N TYR A 309 3.46 -7.90 21.16
CA TYR A 309 4.31 -7.14 20.25
C TYR A 309 5.72 -7.70 20.39
N TYR A 310 6.09 -8.69 19.58
CA TYR A 310 7.31 -9.48 19.80
C TYR A 310 8.58 -8.77 19.35
N GLU A 311 9.68 -9.02 20.08
CA GLU A 311 11.03 -8.68 19.62
C GLU A 311 11.34 -9.42 18.33
N ARG A 312 12.21 -8.83 17.50
CA ARG A 312 12.69 -9.51 16.30
C ARG A 312 13.63 -10.66 16.65
N THR A 313 13.63 -11.67 15.79
CA THR A 313 14.53 -12.81 15.88
C THR A 313 15.98 -12.31 15.83
N LYS A 314 16.84 -12.91 16.66
CA LYS A 314 18.26 -12.55 16.71
C LYS A 314 18.90 -12.76 15.33
N GLY A 315 19.50 -11.71 14.79
CA GLY A 315 20.16 -11.72 13.48
C GLY A 315 19.25 -11.34 12.31
N SER A 316 17.98 -11.03 12.55
CA SER A 316 17.04 -10.60 11.51
C SER A 316 16.98 -9.08 11.30
N GLU A 317 17.81 -8.29 11.99
CA GLU A 317 17.86 -6.83 11.87
C GLU A 317 19.14 -6.37 11.21
N ALA A 318 19.05 -5.32 10.39
CA ALA A 318 20.21 -4.61 9.89
C ALA A 318 20.90 -3.87 11.06
N GLU A 319 22.23 -4.00 11.16
CA GLU A 319 23.00 -3.21 12.11
C GLU A 319 22.83 -1.70 11.82
N VAL A 320 22.73 -0.91 12.89
CA VAL A 320 22.40 0.53 12.84
C VAL A 320 23.63 1.36 12.50
#